data_AF-A0A9P5CSC0-F1
#
_entry.id   AF-A0A9P5CSC0-F1
#
_cell.length_a   1.000
_cell.length_b   1.000
_cell.length_c   1.000
_cell.angle_alpha   90.00
_cell.angle_beta   90.00
_cell.angle_gamma   90.00
#
_symmetry.space_group_name_H-M   'P 1'
#
loop_
_entity.id
_entity.type
_entity.pdbx_description
1 polymer ?
#
loop_
_entity_poly.entity_id
_entity_poly.type
_entity_poly.pdbx_seq_one_letter_code
_entity_poly.pdbx_strand_id
1 'polypeptide(L)'
;MSDRVNKSRHKKTEQTTSLWLIALSRCIEMPTCSFCEGRKTRCLSSEKDSSRCTECIRFKRGNCDMHGLSPLQVEKIVAQHSAAEAALDDAEEELERATAKVRRLRKQRKLWAEKIARAVHRDLDTIEELDRVEAEELAKEQQARA
;
A
#
# COMPACT_ATOMS: atom_id res chain seq x y z
N MET A 1 51.44 9.77 -14.02
CA MET A 1 51.41 10.38 -12.67
C MET A 1 49.97 10.82 -12.42
N SER A 2 49.37 10.36 -11.33
CA SER A 2 47.91 10.44 -11.11
C SER A 2 47.46 11.84 -10.74
N ASP A 3 46.79 12.53 -11.67
CA ASP A 3 46.10 13.80 -11.40
C ASP A 3 44.85 13.57 -10.54
N ARG A 4 45.08 13.45 -9.23
CA ARG A 4 43.99 13.39 -8.25
C ARG A 4 43.50 14.81 -7.97
N VAL A 5 42.52 15.25 -8.74
CA VAL A 5 41.83 16.54 -8.53
C VAL A 5 41.25 16.57 -7.11
N ASN A 6 41.82 17.42 -6.26
CA ASN A 6 41.32 17.69 -4.92
C ASN A 6 40.03 18.51 -5.04
N LYS A 7 38.88 17.84 -5.09
CA LYS A 7 37.58 18.52 -5.06
C LYS A 7 37.38 19.12 -3.66
N SER A 8 37.19 20.43 -3.61
CA SER A 8 36.77 21.15 -2.39
C SER A 8 35.54 20.48 -1.80
N ARG A 9 35.57 20.22 -0.48
CA ARG A 9 34.44 19.62 0.23
C ARG A 9 33.33 20.66 0.33
N HIS A 10 32.09 20.23 0.07
CA HIS A 10 30.92 21.08 0.21
C HIS A 10 30.76 21.50 1.68
N LYS A 11 30.49 22.80 1.94
CA LYS A 11 30.35 23.41 3.29
C LYS A 11 29.51 22.56 4.27
N LYS A 12 28.38 22.03 3.80
CA LYS A 12 27.48 21.16 4.59
C LYS A 12 28.15 19.87 5.09
N THR A 13 29.06 19.29 4.30
CA THR A 13 29.81 18.10 4.68
C THR A 13 30.86 18.45 5.74
N GLU A 14 31.54 19.57 5.61
CA GLU A 14 32.50 20.06 6.62
C GLU A 14 31.81 20.31 7.97
N GLN A 15 30.66 21.00 7.95
CA GLN A 15 29.84 21.21 9.16
C GLN A 15 29.41 19.91 9.83
N THR A 16 29.03 18.89 9.04
CA THR A 16 28.66 17.57 9.57
C THR A 16 29.86 16.88 10.23
N THR A 17 31.03 16.95 9.61
CA THR A 17 32.26 16.37 10.15
C THR A 17 32.68 17.06 11.45
N SER A 18 32.61 18.40 11.50
CA SER A 18 32.90 19.16 12.72
C SER A 18 31.94 18.81 13.85
N LEU A 19 30.63 18.75 13.57
CA LEU A 19 29.63 18.36 14.56
C LEU A 19 29.87 16.93 15.09
N TRP A 20 30.23 16.00 14.20
CA TRP A 20 30.55 14.62 14.59
C TRP A 20 31.76 14.54 15.52
N LEU A 21 32.85 15.27 15.20
CA LEU A 21 34.05 15.31 16.03
C LEU A 21 33.75 15.91 17.42
N ILE A 22 32.96 16.99 17.48
CA ILE A 22 32.54 17.60 18.75
C ILE A 22 31.71 16.61 19.57
N ALA A 23 30.70 15.98 18.96
CA ALA A 23 29.84 15.03 19.66
C ALA A 23 30.60 13.80 20.19
N LEU A 24 31.64 13.33 19.48
CA LEU A 24 32.50 12.24 19.97
C LEU A 24 33.35 12.62 21.18
N SER A 25 33.78 13.88 21.29
CA SER A 25 34.64 14.33 22.38
C SER A 25 33.95 14.31 23.75
N ARG A 26 32.61 14.29 23.78
CA ARG A 26 31.77 14.40 24.99
C ARG A 26 30.62 13.39 24.97
N CYS A 27 30.84 12.21 24.40
CA CYS A 27 29.76 11.24 24.26
C CYS A 27 29.57 10.35 25.49
N ILE A 28 28.32 10.00 25.75
CA ILE A 28 27.91 8.90 26.61
C ILE A 28 27.33 7.77 25.76
N GLU A 29 27.45 6.54 26.26
CA GLU A 29 26.82 5.38 25.64
C GLU A 29 25.34 5.34 26.00
N MET A 30 24.50 5.22 24.98
CA MET A 30 23.05 5.24 25.07
C MET A 30 22.50 3.90 24.57
N PRO A 31 21.27 3.53 24.96
CA PRO A 31 20.55 2.44 24.29
C PRO A 31 20.58 2.60 22.77
N THR A 32 20.66 1.47 22.06
CA THR A 32 20.78 1.48 20.61
C THR A 32 19.52 2.02 19.96
N CYS A 33 19.67 3.02 19.09
CA CYS A 33 18.60 3.45 18.19
C CYS A 33 18.37 2.42 17.08
N SER A 34 17.20 2.43 16.43
CA SER A 34 16.86 1.45 15.38
C SER A 34 17.92 1.35 14.28
N PHE A 35 18.54 2.48 13.94
CA PHE A 35 19.60 2.51 12.93
C PHE A 35 20.89 1.82 13.39
N CYS A 36 21.32 2.10 14.62
CA CYS A 36 22.53 1.50 15.20
C CYS A 36 22.33 0.01 15.51
N GLU A 37 21.13 -0.38 15.94
CA GLU A 37 20.74 -1.77 16.16
C GLU A 37 20.86 -2.60 14.88
N GLY A 38 20.28 -2.12 13.78
CA GLY A 38 20.37 -2.81 12.48
C GLY A 38 21.80 -2.95 11.93
N ARG A 39 22.74 -2.12 12.42
CA ARG A 39 24.17 -2.16 12.05
C ARG A 39 25.06 -2.82 13.11
N LYS A 40 24.50 -3.23 14.24
CA LYS A 40 25.23 -3.77 15.39
C LYS A 40 26.37 -2.84 15.84
N THR A 41 26.11 -1.53 15.83
CA THR A 41 27.05 -0.49 16.28
C THR A 41 26.60 0.12 17.58
N ARG A 42 27.56 0.59 18.39
CA ARG A 42 27.24 1.34 19.63
C ARG A 42 26.59 2.68 19.31
N CYS A 43 25.66 3.09 20.15
CA CYS A 43 24.96 4.36 20.04
C CYS A 43 25.58 5.35 21.03
N LEU A 44 26.50 6.18 20.55
CA LEU A 44 27.14 7.20 21.37
C LEU A 44 26.51 8.55 21.08
N SER A 45 26.08 9.28 22.11
CA SER A 45 25.47 10.61 21.93
C SER A 45 26.04 11.62 22.92
N SER A 46 26.04 12.90 22.53
CA SER A 46 26.33 14.00 23.45
C SER A 46 25.01 14.67 23.82
N GLU A 47 24.74 14.80 25.12
CA GLU A 47 23.51 15.43 25.63
C GLU A 47 23.33 16.89 25.21
N LYS A 48 24.44 17.61 24.96
CA LYS A 48 24.43 19.05 24.72
C LYS A 48 24.55 19.42 23.25
N ASP A 49 25.21 18.58 22.46
CA ASP A 49 25.64 18.96 21.11
C ASP A 49 24.67 18.49 20.02
N SER A 50 23.89 17.41 20.25
CA SER A 50 22.93 16.92 19.27
C SER A 50 21.86 16.02 19.86
N SER A 51 20.64 16.09 19.31
CA SER A 51 19.59 15.10 19.57
C SER A 51 19.80 13.75 18.85
N ARG A 52 20.92 13.61 18.13
CA ARG A 52 21.26 12.42 17.34
C ARG A 52 22.55 11.79 17.84
N CYS A 53 22.61 10.47 17.84
CA CYS A 53 23.87 9.77 18.09
C CYS A 53 24.91 10.05 17.00
N THR A 54 26.18 9.91 17.37
CA THR A 54 27.37 10.11 16.53
C THR A 54 27.31 9.32 15.22
N GLU A 55 26.87 8.06 15.23
CA GLU A 55 26.71 7.28 14.01
C GLU A 55 25.61 7.85 13.09
N CYS A 56 24.48 8.28 13.65
CA CYS A 56 23.44 8.96 12.87
C CYS A 56 23.93 10.29 12.28
N ILE A 57 24.75 11.07 13.01
CA ILE A 57 25.40 12.28 12.49
C ILE A 57 26.35 11.93 11.35
N ARG A 58 27.22 10.92 11.56
CA ARG A 58 28.22 10.44 10.59
C ARG A 58 27.57 10.01 9.27
N PHE A 59 26.47 9.28 9.34
CA PHE A 59 25.71 8.80 8.19
C PHE A 59 24.65 9.79 7.69
N LYS A 60 24.65 11.05 8.19
CA LYS A 60 23.73 12.11 7.78
C LYS A 60 22.25 11.72 7.90
N ARG A 61 21.91 10.88 8.88
CA ARG A 61 20.53 10.52 9.21
C ARG A 61 19.85 11.70 9.91
N GLY A 62 18.68 12.09 9.41
CA GLY A 62 17.91 13.21 9.97
C GLY A 62 17.25 12.86 11.30
N ASN A 63 16.80 11.61 11.46
CA ASN A 63 16.07 11.16 12.65
C ASN A 63 16.88 10.10 13.38
N CYS A 64 17.03 10.27 14.69
CA CYS A 64 17.60 9.28 15.58
C CYS A 64 16.59 9.06 16.71
N ASP A 65 16.14 7.83 16.88
CA ASP A 65 15.10 7.40 17.83
C ASP A 65 15.70 6.89 19.14
N MET A 66 16.94 7.26 19.45
CA MET A 66 17.64 6.86 20.69
C MET A 66 16.92 7.32 21.97
N HIS A 67 16.11 8.38 21.89
CA HIS A 67 15.29 8.89 22.99
C HIS A 67 13.81 8.45 22.87
N GLY A 68 13.52 7.50 21.98
CA GLY A 68 12.16 7.15 21.59
C GLY A 68 11.54 8.16 20.61
N LEU A 69 10.27 7.91 20.27
CA LEU A 69 9.46 8.82 19.47
C LEU A 69 8.76 9.83 20.38
N SER A 70 8.65 11.07 19.93
CA SER A 70 7.84 12.06 20.65
C SER A 70 6.33 11.72 20.54
N PRO A 71 5.50 12.13 21.52
CA PRO A 71 4.06 11.92 21.44
C PRO A 71 3.44 12.41 20.13
N LEU A 72 3.86 13.59 19.65
CA LEU A 72 3.42 14.16 18.37
C LEU A 72 3.82 13.28 17.16
N GLN A 73 4.98 12.63 17.20
CA GLN A 73 5.39 11.71 16.14
C GLN A 73 4.53 10.45 16.15
N VAL A 74 4.24 9.91 17.33
CA VAL A 74 3.38 8.73 17.48
C VAL A 74 1.96 9.05 17.02
N GLU A 75 1.36 10.15 17.46
CA GLU A 75 0.04 10.59 17.03
C GLU A 75 -0.05 10.73 15.51
N LYS A 76 0.98 11.32 14.89
CA LYS A 76 1.03 11.45 13.42
C LYS A 76 1.08 10.09 12.74
N ILE A 77 1.88 9.15 13.24
CA ILE A 77 1.98 7.80 12.67
C ILE A 77 0.64 7.06 12.82
N VAL A 78 0.01 7.15 14.00
CA VAL A 78 -1.29 6.52 14.27
C VAL A 78 -2.37 7.12 13.36
N ALA A 79 -2.43 8.44 13.21
CA ALA A 79 -3.39 9.09 12.33
C ALA A 79 -3.20 8.69 10.85
N GLN A 80 -1.94 8.55 10.41
CA GLN A 80 -1.63 8.05 9.07
C GLN A 80 -2.06 6.59 8.89
N HIS A 81 -1.83 5.75 9.90
CA HIS A 81 -2.25 4.35 9.89
C HIS A 81 -3.77 4.23 9.82
N SER A 82 -4.51 4.92 10.69
CA SER A 82 -5.97 4.87 10.72
C SER A 82 -6.59 5.39 9.42
N ALA A 83 -5.99 6.42 8.80
CA ALA A 83 -6.44 6.91 7.50
C ALA A 83 -6.18 5.90 6.38
N ALA A 84 -5.08 5.17 6.43
CA ALA A 84 -4.77 4.11 5.47
C ALA A 84 -5.69 2.90 5.64
N GLU A 85 -6.02 2.52 6.88
CA GLU A 85 -6.99 1.46 7.18
C GLU A 85 -8.37 1.82 6.67
N ALA A 86 -8.88 3.03 6.98
CA ALA A 86 -10.19 3.47 6.48
C ALA A 86 -10.24 3.49 4.94
N ALA A 87 -9.17 3.95 4.28
CA ALA A 87 -9.09 3.93 2.83
C ALA A 87 -9.02 2.51 2.24
N LEU A 88 -8.44 1.56 2.98
CA LEU A 88 -8.43 0.14 2.60
C LEU A 88 -9.84 -0.44 2.71
N ASP A 89 -10.53 -0.22 3.82
CA ASP A 89 -11.90 -0.69 4.05
C ASP A 89 -12.84 -0.18 2.95
N ASP A 90 -12.79 1.12 2.63
CA ASP A 90 -13.57 1.73 1.54
C ASP A 90 -13.29 1.07 0.18
N ALA A 91 -12.03 0.76 -0.11
CA ALA A 91 -11.62 0.11 -1.35
C ALA A 91 -12.06 -1.35 -1.43
N GLU A 92 -12.03 -2.07 -0.30
CA GLU A 92 -12.54 -3.43 -0.20
C GLU A 92 -14.05 -3.49 -0.42
N GLU A 93 -14.82 -2.57 0.16
CA GLU A 93 -16.27 -2.47 -0.08
C GLU A 93 -16.60 -2.20 -1.57
N GLU A 94 -15.85 -1.31 -2.23
CA GLU A 94 -16.02 -1.06 -3.66
C GLU A 94 -15.66 -2.31 -4.49
N LEU A 95 -14.60 -3.02 -4.12
CA LEU A 95 -14.21 -4.27 -4.78
C LEU A 95 -15.30 -5.33 -4.65
N GLU A 96 -15.94 -5.45 -3.48
CA GLU A 96 -17.06 -6.37 -3.27
C GLU A 96 -18.26 -6.01 -4.15
N ARG A 97 -18.63 -4.72 -4.20
CA ARG A 97 -19.72 -4.22 -5.06
C ARG A 97 -19.44 -4.48 -6.54
N ALA A 98 -18.22 -4.22 -7.00
CA ALA A 98 -17.78 -4.50 -8.36
C ALA A 98 -17.80 -6.01 -8.67
N THR A 99 -17.31 -6.84 -7.74
CA THR A 99 -17.30 -8.30 -7.88
C THR A 99 -18.71 -8.87 -7.95
N ALA A 100 -19.63 -8.36 -7.13
CA ALA A 100 -21.04 -8.74 -7.18
C ALA A 100 -21.68 -8.39 -8.53
N LYS A 101 -21.37 -7.20 -9.08
CA LYS A 101 -21.82 -6.80 -10.43
C LYS A 101 -21.28 -7.74 -11.51
N VAL A 102 -19.98 -8.06 -11.47
CA VAL A 102 -19.35 -9.01 -12.40
C VAL A 102 -20.00 -10.39 -12.32
N ARG A 103 -20.29 -10.89 -11.11
CA ARG A 103 -21.01 -12.16 -10.93
C ARG A 103 -22.40 -12.14 -11.56
N ARG A 104 -23.17 -11.06 -11.38
CA ARG A 104 -24.50 -10.90 -12.03
C ARG A 104 -24.38 -10.90 -13.55
N LEU A 105 -23.45 -10.12 -14.10
CA LEU A 105 -23.21 -10.05 -15.55
C LEU A 105 -22.77 -11.40 -16.13
N ARG A 106 -21.93 -12.16 -15.41
CA ARG A 106 -21.54 -13.52 -15.84
C ARG A 106 -22.75 -14.47 -15.88
N LYS A 107 -23.66 -14.39 -14.90
CA LYS A 107 -24.90 -15.18 -14.91
C LYS A 107 -25.78 -14.79 -16.09
N GLN A 108 -26.00 -13.50 -16.31
CA GLN A 108 -26.76 -13.01 -17.46
C GLN A 108 -26.15 -13.49 -18.78
N ARG A 109 -24.82 -13.36 -18.96
CA ARG A 109 -24.14 -13.84 -20.15
C ARG A 109 -24.36 -15.33 -20.40
N LYS A 110 -24.33 -16.15 -19.35
CA LYS A 110 -24.60 -17.60 -19.47
C LYS A 110 -26.04 -17.86 -19.91
N LEU A 111 -27.02 -17.20 -19.29
CA LEU A 111 -28.43 -17.31 -19.67
C LEU A 111 -28.68 -16.87 -21.12
N TRP A 112 -28.07 -15.76 -21.54
CA TRP A 112 -28.15 -15.29 -22.93
C TRP A 112 -27.53 -16.29 -23.89
N ALA A 113 -26.37 -16.87 -23.57
CA ALA A 113 -25.75 -17.89 -24.40
C ALA A 113 -26.63 -19.14 -24.54
N GLU A 114 -27.28 -19.58 -23.45
CA GLU A 114 -28.24 -20.69 -23.49
C GLU A 114 -29.50 -20.34 -24.31
N LYS A 115 -30.02 -19.12 -24.20
CA LYS A 115 -31.15 -18.66 -25.04
C LYS A 115 -30.77 -18.65 -26.52
N ILE A 116 -29.60 -18.11 -26.86
CA ILE A 116 -29.11 -18.10 -28.25
C ILE A 116 -28.99 -19.53 -28.78
N ALA A 117 -28.42 -20.45 -28.00
CA ALA A 117 -28.30 -21.85 -28.40
C ALA A 117 -29.67 -22.49 -28.67
N ARG A 118 -30.70 -22.20 -27.86
CA ARG A 118 -32.07 -22.69 -28.10
C ARG A 118 -32.72 -22.06 -29.33
N ALA A 119 -32.55 -20.76 -29.56
CA ALA A 119 -33.06 -20.10 -30.77
C ALA A 119 -32.45 -20.73 -32.02
N VAL A 120 -31.13 -20.91 -32.04
CA VAL A 120 -30.41 -21.57 -33.15
C VAL A 120 -30.90 -23.01 -33.35
N HIS A 121 -31.09 -23.77 -32.27
CA HIS A 121 -31.62 -25.14 -32.38
C HIS A 121 -33.04 -25.23 -32.93
N ARG A 122 -33.83 -24.15 -32.80
CA ARG A 122 -35.21 -24.05 -33.27
C ARG A 122 -35.32 -23.27 -34.59
N ASP A 123 -34.19 -22.94 -35.22
CA ASP A 123 -34.09 -22.13 -36.44
C ASP A 123 -34.86 -20.80 -36.34
N LEU A 124 -34.77 -20.15 -35.19
CA LEU A 124 -35.37 -18.82 -34.94
C LEU A 124 -34.30 -17.74 -35.05
N ASP A 125 -34.60 -16.69 -35.82
CA ASP A 125 -33.67 -15.59 -36.08
C ASP A 125 -33.62 -14.58 -34.92
N THR A 126 -34.64 -14.55 -34.08
CA THR A 126 -34.74 -13.59 -32.96
C THR A 126 -35.08 -14.25 -31.62
N ILE A 127 -34.61 -13.63 -30.54
CA ILE A 127 -34.85 -14.12 -29.17
C ILE A 127 -36.28 -13.81 -28.73
N GLU A 128 -36.88 -12.74 -29.25
CA GLU A 128 -38.28 -12.40 -29.04
C GLU A 128 -39.22 -13.49 -29.61
N GLU A 129 -38.89 -14.04 -30.78
CA GLU A 129 -39.62 -15.17 -31.36
C GLU A 129 -39.48 -16.42 -30.51
N LEU A 130 -38.28 -16.70 -29.99
CA LEU A 130 -38.06 -17.80 -29.05
C LEU A 130 -38.92 -17.65 -27.79
N ASP A 131 -38.90 -16.47 -27.17
CA ASP A 131 -39.67 -16.20 -25.95
C ASP A 131 -41.19 -16.32 -26.20
N ARG A 132 -41.68 -15.90 -27.37
CA ARG A 132 -43.09 -16.09 -27.78
C ARG A 132 -43.47 -17.57 -27.91
N VAL A 133 -42.64 -18.35 -28.63
CA VAL A 133 -42.88 -19.78 -28.84
C VAL A 133 -42.85 -20.54 -27.52
N GLU A 134 -41.84 -20.29 -26.67
CA GLU A 134 -41.72 -20.93 -25.35
C GLU A 134 -42.94 -20.60 -24.45
N ALA A 135 -43.47 -19.38 -24.50
CA ALA A 135 -44.67 -18.98 -23.74
C ALA A 135 -45.95 -19.69 -24.23
N GLU A 136 -46.13 -19.83 -25.56
CA GLU A 136 -47.27 -20.56 -26.13
C GLU A 136 -47.22 -22.05 -25.79
N GLU A 137 -46.03 -22.67 -25.83
CA GLU A 137 -45.81 -24.06 -25.43
C GLU A 137 -46.17 -24.26 -23.94
N LEU A 138 -45.67 -23.39 -23.06
CA LEU A 138 -45.96 -23.46 -21.63
C LEU A 138 -47.46 -23.31 -21.33
N ALA A 139 -48.16 -22.40 -22.01
CA ALA A 139 -49.59 -22.21 -21.83
C ALA A 139 -50.39 -23.45 -22.26
N LYS A 140 -50.01 -24.08 -23.39
CA LYS A 140 -50.61 -25.33 -23.87
C LYS A 140 -50.35 -26.48 -22.88
N GLU A 141 -49.14 -26.59 -22.34
CA GLU A 141 -48.82 -27.60 -21.33
C GLU A 141 -49.62 -27.41 -20.04
N GLN A 142 -49.80 -26.16 -19.59
CA GLN A 142 -50.61 -25.86 -18.41
C GLN A 142 -52.09 -26.17 -18.63
N GLN A 143 -52.62 -25.88 -19.81
CA GLN A 143 -53.99 -26.23 -20.19
C GLN A 143 -54.21 -27.75 -20.31
N ALA A 144 -53.20 -28.50 -20.75
CA ALA A 144 -53.27 -29.96 -20.84
C ALA A 144 -53.13 -30.69 -19.50
N ARG A 145 -52.61 -30.01 -18.46
CA ARG A 145 -52.43 -30.54 -17.10
C ARG A 145 -53.56 -30.16 -16.14
N ALA A 146 -54.43 -29.23 -16.53
CA ALA A 146 -55.62 -28.81 -15.78
C ALA A 146 -56.83 -29.67 -16.15
#